data_AF-A0A6A5ALP7-F1
#
_entry.id   AF-A0A6A5ALP7-F1
#
_cell.length_a   1.000
_cell.length_b   1.000
_cell.length_c   1.000
_cell.angle_alpha   90.00
_cell.angle_beta   90.00
_cell.angle_gamma   90.00
#
_symmetry.space_group_name_H-M   'P 1'
#
loop_
_entity.id
_entity.type
_entity.pdbx_description
1 polymer ?
#
loop_
_entity_poly.entity_id
_entity_poly.type
_entity_poly.pdbx_seq_one_letter_code
_entity_poly.pdbx_strand_id
1 'polypeptide(L)'
;MTSTPFPPTLTCLHPPGKPIAAMMQAIANDETASYVAIDCMRSIAWELYEAWACSLGEVDPRVSVAFLPSPDIAHASPYPPGEYTDEILREAASIVHHMALLRINDFVNGMPMLPGPLQHPPAVVNLHHATIAVSSIPRALANPGPNFPVINALHGGVYICTVTHEFGSGLLSSTCMSFA
;
A
#
# COMPACT_ATOMS: atom_id res chain seq x y z
N MET A 1 21.94 16.05 -22.13
CA MET A 1 20.60 15.58 -21.69
C MET A 1 20.75 15.08 -20.27
N THR A 2 20.12 15.79 -19.34
CA THR A 2 20.22 15.59 -17.89
C THR A 2 19.44 14.35 -17.45
N SER A 3 20.13 13.32 -16.96
CA SER A 3 19.51 12.17 -16.29
C SER A 3 19.12 12.57 -14.87
N THR A 4 17.83 12.58 -14.56
CA THR A 4 17.32 12.70 -13.20
C THR A 4 17.70 11.44 -12.39
N PRO A 5 18.20 11.57 -11.15
CA PRO A 5 18.52 10.42 -10.31
C PRO A 5 17.23 9.79 -9.78
N PHE A 6 17.12 8.47 -9.88
CA PHE A 6 16.15 7.69 -9.11
C PHE A 6 16.50 7.78 -7.62
N PRO A 7 15.50 7.79 -6.70
CA PRO A 7 15.79 7.73 -5.27
C PRO A 7 16.55 6.44 -4.92
N PRO A 8 17.42 6.46 -3.90
CA PRO A 8 18.26 5.32 -3.55
C PRO A 8 17.40 4.15 -3.06
N THR A 9 17.45 3.03 -3.78
CA THR A 9 16.97 1.73 -3.30
C THR A 9 17.88 1.29 -2.15
N LEU A 10 17.34 1.25 -0.93
CA LEU A 10 18.10 0.83 0.26
C LEU A 10 18.34 -0.69 0.24
N THR A 11 19.57 -1.09 -0.04
CA THR A 11 20.03 -2.48 0.12
C THR A 11 20.28 -2.77 1.61
N CYS A 12 19.56 -3.74 2.16
CA CYS A 12 19.61 -4.13 3.57
C CYS A 12 20.97 -4.73 4.01
N LEU A 13 21.55 -4.20 5.09
CA LEU A 13 22.51 -4.89 5.94
C LEU A 13 22.27 -4.54 7.44
N HIS A 14 21.83 -5.54 8.22
CA HIS A 14 21.74 -5.68 9.71
C HIS A 14 20.45 -5.24 10.50
N PRO A 15 19.95 -6.03 11.50
CA PRO A 15 18.89 -5.64 12.45
C PRO A 15 19.38 -5.51 13.93
N PRO A 16 18.55 -5.08 14.92
CA PRO A 16 17.30 -4.30 14.86
C PRO A 16 17.24 -3.09 15.84
N GLY A 17 16.31 -2.15 15.60
CA GLY A 17 15.77 -1.22 16.61
C GLY A 17 16.13 0.26 16.40
N LYS A 18 17.37 0.66 16.66
CA LYS A 18 17.80 2.07 16.59
C LYS A 18 17.82 2.70 15.18
N PRO A 19 18.15 1.98 14.09
CA PRO A 19 18.22 2.57 12.76
C PRO A 19 16.87 2.99 12.20
N ILE A 20 15.78 2.31 12.57
CA ILE A 20 14.44 2.59 12.03
C ILE A 20 13.90 3.87 12.67
N ALA A 21 13.97 3.99 14.00
CA ALA A 21 13.61 5.22 14.67
C ALA A 21 14.47 6.39 14.18
N ALA A 22 15.78 6.19 13.97
CA ALA A 22 16.66 7.22 13.42
C ALA A 22 16.36 7.57 11.96
N MET A 23 16.05 6.60 11.10
CA MET A 23 15.68 6.81 9.69
C MET A 23 14.32 7.51 9.60
N MET A 24 13.33 7.06 10.36
CA MET A 24 11.98 7.65 10.42
C MET A 24 11.99 9.03 11.08
N GLN A 25 12.84 9.25 12.08
CA GLN A 25 13.04 10.56 12.69
C GLN A 25 13.81 11.51 11.76
N ALA A 26 14.76 10.99 10.98
CA ALA A 26 15.41 11.77 9.92
C ALA A 26 14.42 12.15 8.82
N ILE A 27 13.51 11.24 8.43
CA ILE A 27 12.40 11.53 7.49
C ILE A 27 11.42 12.56 8.09
N ALA A 28 11.05 12.42 9.36
CA ALA A 28 10.13 13.35 10.02
C ALA A 28 10.73 14.75 10.26
N ASN A 29 12.06 14.83 10.40
CA ASN A 29 12.79 16.10 10.60
C ASN A 29 13.26 16.74 9.28
N ASP A 30 13.14 16.03 8.17
CA ASP A 30 13.49 16.55 6.85
C ASP A 30 12.22 17.12 6.20
N GLU A 31 12.10 18.44 6.21
CA GLU A 31 11.01 19.19 5.53
C GLU A 31 10.99 18.95 4.01
N THR A 32 11.95 18.20 3.47
CA THR A 32 12.04 17.82 2.05
C THR A 32 11.81 16.33 1.79
N ALA A 33 11.54 15.50 2.81
CA ALA A 33 11.30 14.07 2.63
C ALA A 33 10.02 13.82 1.80
N SER A 34 10.21 13.63 0.50
CA SER A 34 9.11 13.70 -0.47
C SER A 34 8.46 12.34 -0.77
N TYR A 35 9.13 11.22 -0.47
CA TYR A 35 8.60 9.86 -0.73
C TYR A 35 9.58 8.80 -0.19
N VAL A 36 9.09 7.76 0.50
CA VAL A 36 9.84 6.51 0.73
C VAL A 36 9.11 5.41 -0.01
N ALA A 37 9.81 4.67 -0.89
CA ALA A 37 9.27 3.53 -1.64
C ALA A 37 9.60 2.23 -0.91
N ILE A 38 8.61 1.36 -0.67
CA ILE A 38 8.84 0.00 -0.19
C ILE A 38 8.31 -0.96 -1.24
N ASP A 39 9.22 -1.64 -1.94
CA ASP A 39 8.87 -2.42 -3.13
C ASP A 39 8.12 -3.72 -2.83
N CYS A 40 8.24 -4.30 -1.62
CA CYS A 40 7.67 -5.61 -1.32
C CYS A 40 7.13 -5.74 0.11
N MET A 41 5.88 -6.22 0.26
CA MET A 41 5.25 -6.52 1.55
C MET A 41 5.92 -7.67 2.32
N ARG A 42 6.80 -8.44 1.68
CA ARG A 42 7.58 -9.51 2.32
C ARG A 42 9.02 -9.09 2.61
N SER A 43 9.38 -7.84 2.32
CA SER A 43 10.71 -7.34 2.63
C SER A 43 10.84 -7.03 4.11
N ILE A 44 12.07 -7.14 4.62
CA ILE A 44 12.40 -6.67 5.97
C ILE A 44 12.03 -5.18 6.10
N ALA A 45 12.23 -4.38 5.06
CA ALA A 45 11.84 -2.97 5.07
C ALA A 45 10.33 -2.77 5.34
N TRP A 46 9.47 -3.62 4.76
CA TRP A 46 8.04 -3.61 5.04
C TRP A 46 7.73 -4.03 6.48
N GLU A 47 8.31 -5.12 6.97
CA GLU A 47 8.07 -5.58 8.36
C GLU A 47 8.42 -4.48 9.37
N LEU A 48 9.52 -3.77 9.14
CA LEU A 48 9.95 -2.67 9.99
C LEU A 48 9.01 -1.46 9.88
N TYR A 49 8.53 -1.15 8.68
CA TYR A 49 7.54 -0.10 8.44
C TYR A 49 6.19 -0.42 9.09
N GLU A 50 5.68 -1.64 8.88
CA GLU A 50 4.43 -2.12 9.47
C GLU A 50 4.50 -2.06 11.00
N ALA A 51 5.61 -2.53 11.59
CA ALA A 51 5.83 -2.45 13.03
C ALA A 51 5.85 -1.01 13.56
N TRP A 52 6.56 -0.10 12.88
CA TRP A 52 6.58 1.32 13.25
C TRP A 52 5.19 1.95 13.14
N ALA A 53 4.52 1.82 11.99
CA ALA A 53 3.22 2.43 11.77
C ALA A 53 2.16 1.89 12.75
N CYS A 54 2.18 0.57 13.04
CA CYS A 54 1.31 -0.01 14.07
C CYS A 54 1.61 0.51 15.48
N SER A 55 2.82 0.97 15.77
CA SER A 55 3.19 1.53 17.07
C SER A 55 2.69 2.96 17.30
N LEU A 56 2.22 3.65 16.26
CA LEU A 56 1.70 5.03 16.34
C LEU A 56 0.36 5.13 17.08
N GLY A 57 -0.36 4.01 17.27
CA GLY A 57 -1.66 3.98 17.92
C GLY A 57 -2.79 4.57 17.05
N GLU A 58 -3.67 5.36 17.66
CA GLU A 58 -4.82 6.01 17.01
C GLU A 58 -4.38 7.25 16.22
N VAL A 59 -3.71 7.01 15.09
CA VAL A 59 -3.48 8.01 14.06
C VAL A 59 -4.32 7.68 12.84
N ASP A 60 -4.81 8.73 12.18
CA ASP A 60 -5.70 8.63 11.03
C ASP A 60 -4.95 8.89 9.72
N PRO A 61 -4.32 7.88 9.09
CA PRO A 61 -3.63 8.08 7.83
C PRO A 61 -4.63 8.32 6.69
N ARG A 62 -4.22 9.16 5.74
CA ARG A 62 -4.85 9.21 4.42
C ARG A 62 -4.26 8.13 3.56
N VAL A 63 -5.11 7.33 2.93
CA VAL A 63 -4.69 6.27 2.02
C VAL A 63 -5.27 6.48 0.65
N SER A 64 -4.41 6.27 -0.34
CA SER A 64 -4.78 6.16 -1.74
C SER A 64 -4.15 4.93 -2.35
N VAL A 65 -4.75 4.46 -3.43
CA VAL A 65 -4.18 3.40 -4.25
C VAL A 65 -3.92 3.92 -5.65
N ALA A 66 -2.87 3.41 -6.28
CA ALA A 66 -2.57 3.66 -7.66
C ALA A 66 -2.16 2.34 -8.33
N PHE A 67 -2.43 2.24 -9.63
CA PHE A 67 -1.92 1.16 -10.44
C PHE A 67 -0.73 1.68 -11.26
N LEU A 68 0.48 1.40 -10.78
CA LEU A 68 1.73 1.91 -11.34
C LEU A 68 2.71 0.74 -11.53
N PRO A 69 2.55 -0.07 -12.59
CA PRO A 69 3.57 -1.07 -12.89
C PRO A 69 4.91 -0.41 -13.16
N SER A 70 6.01 -1.10 -12.84
CA SER A 70 7.30 -0.72 -13.41
C SER A 70 7.27 -0.90 -14.93
N PRO A 71 8.04 -0.12 -15.70
CA PRO A 71 8.12 -0.29 -17.16
C PRO A 71 8.48 -1.74 -17.56
N ASP A 72 9.36 -2.38 -16.80
CA ASP A 72 9.78 -3.77 -17.05
C ASP A 72 8.64 -4.78 -16.88
N ILE A 73 7.67 -4.50 -16.00
CA ILE A 73 6.49 -5.35 -15.75
C ILE A 73 5.36 -5.01 -16.73
N ALA A 74 5.19 -3.74 -17.09
CA ALA A 74 4.17 -3.29 -18.03
C ALA A 74 4.32 -3.96 -19.42
N HIS A 75 5.53 -4.39 -19.77
CA HIS A 75 5.84 -5.10 -21.02
C HIS A 75 5.91 -6.62 -20.88
N ALA A 76 5.81 -7.16 -19.67
CA ALA A 76 5.87 -8.60 -19.43
C ALA A 76 4.50 -9.25 -19.70
N SER A 77 4.45 -10.36 -20.46
CA SER A 77 3.26 -11.22 -20.50
C SER A 77 3.24 -12.02 -19.19
N PRO A 78 2.30 -11.75 -18.25
CA PRO A 78 0.87 -11.58 -18.53
C PRO A 78 0.24 -10.30 -17.95
N TYR A 79 0.87 -9.14 -18.14
CA TYR A 79 0.36 -7.85 -17.69
C TYR A 79 -1.05 -7.58 -18.26
N PRO A 80 -2.02 -7.13 -17.43
CA PRO A 80 -3.38 -6.88 -17.90
C PRO A 80 -3.39 -5.82 -19.01
N PRO A 81 -4.25 -5.96 -20.04
CA PRO A 81 -4.41 -4.93 -21.05
C PRO A 81 -4.76 -3.58 -20.41
N GLY A 82 -4.24 -2.49 -20.97
CA GLY A 82 -4.39 -1.15 -20.38
C GLY A 82 -5.83 -0.71 -20.14
N GLU A 83 -6.79 -1.24 -20.91
CA GLU A 83 -8.23 -0.99 -20.76
C GLU A 83 -8.80 -1.44 -19.41
N TYR A 84 -8.17 -2.40 -18.73
CA TYR A 84 -8.61 -2.86 -17.40
C TYR A 84 -8.06 -2.00 -16.25
N THR A 85 -7.16 -1.05 -16.51
CA THR A 85 -6.52 -0.22 -15.48
C THR A 85 -7.54 0.49 -14.60
N ASP A 86 -8.56 1.09 -15.21
CA ASP A 86 -9.60 1.83 -14.47
C ASP A 86 -10.45 0.90 -13.62
N GLU A 87 -10.77 -0.28 -14.13
CA GLU A 87 -11.55 -1.27 -13.38
C GLU A 87 -10.77 -1.83 -12.20
N ILE A 88 -9.49 -2.14 -12.41
CA ILE A 88 -8.60 -2.63 -11.36
C ILE A 88 -8.44 -1.57 -10.26
N LEU A 89 -8.16 -0.32 -10.65
CA LEU A 89 -8.02 0.78 -9.69
C LEU A 89 -9.33 1.03 -8.93
N ARG A 90 -10.47 0.92 -9.60
CA ARG A 90 -11.80 1.04 -8.98
C ARG A 90 -12.02 -0.07 -7.95
N GLU A 91 -11.70 -1.33 -8.25
CA GLU A 91 -11.81 -2.41 -7.28
C GLU A 91 -10.88 -2.19 -6.08
N ALA A 92 -9.62 -1.80 -6.32
CA ALA A 92 -8.65 -1.53 -5.28
C ALA A 92 -9.11 -0.37 -4.37
N ALA A 93 -9.56 0.75 -4.95
CA ALA A 93 -10.04 1.90 -4.20
C ALA A 93 -11.31 1.58 -3.41
N SER A 94 -12.15 0.66 -3.91
CA SER A 94 -13.32 0.17 -3.19
C SER A 94 -12.94 -0.62 -1.94
N ILE A 95 -11.88 -1.44 -2.01
CA ILE A 95 -11.34 -2.16 -0.84
C ILE A 95 -10.91 -1.15 0.22
N VAL A 96 -10.10 -0.15 -0.16
CA VAL A 96 -9.64 0.88 0.79
C VAL A 96 -10.82 1.62 1.40
N HIS A 97 -11.82 2.00 0.59
CA HIS A 97 -13.00 2.70 1.07
C HIS A 97 -13.80 1.89 2.10
N HIS A 98 -14.08 0.61 1.81
CA HIS A 98 -14.83 -0.23 2.77
C HIS A 98 -14.05 -0.42 4.06
N MET A 99 -12.73 -0.57 3.97
CA MET A 99 -11.85 -0.72 5.13
C MET A 99 -11.75 0.56 5.97
N ALA A 100 -11.90 1.74 5.35
CA ALA A 100 -11.93 3.03 6.05
C ALA A 100 -13.10 3.17 7.02
N LEU A 101 -14.21 2.44 6.79
CA LEU A 101 -15.39 2.45 7.65
C LEU A 101 -15.25 1.53 8.88
N LEU A 102 -14.17 0.74 8.95
CA LEU A 102 -13.96 -0.28 9.97
C LEU A 102 -13.00 0.21 11.06
N ARG A 103 -13.17 -0.35 12.25
CA ARG A 103 -12.31 -0.18 13.42
C ARG A 103 -11.49 -1.44 13.64
N ILE A 104 -10.42 -1.33 14.44
CA ILE A 104 -9.54 -2.47 14.73
C ILE A 104 -10.30 -3.68 15.33
N ASN A 105 -11.36 -3.42 16.09
CA ASN A 105 -12.19 -4.45 16.71
C ASN A 105 -13.01 -5.26 15.69
N ASP A 106 -13.25 -4.73 14.50
CA ASP A 106 -13.97 -5.45 13.44
C ASP A 106 -13.13 -6.59 12.85
N PHE A 107 -11.83 -6.62 13.13
CA PHE A 107 -10.87 -7.64 12.66
C PHE A 107 -10.63 -8.79 13.65
N VAL A 108 -11.28 -8.78 14.82
CA VAL A 108 -11.09 -9.80 15.87
C VAL A 108 -11.45 -11.21 15.39
N ASN A 109 -12.37 -11.32 14.42
CA ASN A 109 -12.76 -12.59 13.80
C ASN A 109 -12.05 -12.86 12.45
N GLY A 110 -10.93 -12.17 12.20
CA GLY A 110 -10.22 -12.22 10.93
C GLY A 110 -10.63 -11.11 9.96
N MET A 111 -10.33 -11.30 8.68
CA MET A 111 -10.63 -10.30 7.66
C MET A 111 -12.14 -10.22 7.38
N PRO A 112 -12.75 -9.03 7.45
CA PRO A 112 -14.16 -8.87 7.16
C PRO A 112 -14.42 -9.06 5.66
N MET A 113 -15.59 -9.61 5.34
CA MET A 113 -16.03 -9.72 3.96
C MET A 113 -16.47 -8.35 3.45
N LEU A 114 -15.84 -7.87 2.37
CA LEU A 114 -16.18 -6.59 1.78
C LEU A 114 -17.32 -6.77 0.74
N PRO A 115 -18.29 -5.85 0.67
CA PRO A 115 -19.53 -6.02 -0.11
C PRO A 115 -19.33 -5.93 -1.64
N GLY A 116 -18.11 -5.65 -2.10
CA GLY A 116 -17.74 -5.61 -3.51
C GLY A 116 -17.37 -4.20 -4.01
N PRO A 117 -17.02 -4.08 -5.30
CA PRO A 117 -16.59 -2.81 -5.88
C PRO A 117 -17.69 -1.75 -5.88
N LEU A 118 -17.31 -0.53 -5.51
CA LEU A 118 -18.10 0.66 -5.70
C LEU A 118 -18.02 1.11 -7.16
N GLN A 119 -19.04 1.81 -7.63
CA GLN A 119 -19.01 2.42 -8.96
C GLN A 119 -18.03 3.60 -9.02
N HIS A 120 -18.01 4.43 -7.97
CA HIS A 120 -17.20 5.65 -7.90
C HIS A 120 -16.56 5.78 -6.51
N PRO A 121 -15.60 4.90 -6.17
CA PRO A 121 -14.89 5.02 -4.90
C PRO A 121 -14.11 6.34 -4.85
N PRO A 122 -14.01 7.00 -3.69
CA PRO A 122 -13.14 8.15 -3.52
C PRO A 122 -11.67 7.77 -3.72
N ALA A 123 -10.89 8.66 -4.34
CA ALA A 123 -9.47 8.42 -4.64
C ALA A 123 -8.57 8.41 -3.40
N VAL A 124 -8.95 9.15 -2.35
CA VAL A 124 -8.23 9.23 -1.08
C VAL A 124 -9.23 9.10 0.06
N VAL A 125 -8.92 8.28 1.06
CA VAL A 125 -9.77 8.09 2.26
C VAL A 125 -8.95 8.22 3.54
N ASN A 126 -9.57 8.76 4.58
CA ASN A 126 -9.00 8.73 5.93
C ASN A 126 -9.38 7.40 6.59
N LEU A 127 -8.40 6.72 7.18
CA LEU A 127 -8.64 5.53 8.00
C LEU A 127 -8.56 5.88 9.47
N HIS A 128 -9.29 5.15 10.30
CA HIS A 128 -9.33 5.37 11.75
C HIS A 128 -8.17 4.74 12.52
N HIS A 129 -7.22 4.08 11.84
CA HIS A 129 -6.10 3.41 12.51
C HIS A 129 -4.97 3.07 11.54
N ALA A 130 -3.73 3.34 11.94
CA ALA A 130 -2.52 3.02 11.16
C ALA A 130 -2.43 1.53 10.81
N THR A 131 -2.64 0.63 11.77
CA THR A 131 -2.66 -0.82 11.54
C THR A 131 -3.60 -1.26 10.42
N ILE A 132 -4.78 -0.65 10.27
CA ILE A 132 -5.69 -1.01 9.17
C ILE A 132 -5.04 -0.59 7.84
N ALA A 133 -4.45 0.60 7.81
CA ALA A 133 -3.80 1.17 6.64
C ALA A 133 -2.58 0.36 6.17
N VAL A 134 -1.71 -0.05 7.10
CA VAL A 134 -0.42 -0.70 6.76
C VAL A 134 -0.45 -2.22 6.86
N SER A 135 -1.50 -2.84 7.39
CA SER A 135 -1.58 -4.30 7.54
C SER A 135 -2.83 -4.85 6.86
N SER A 136 -4.00 -4.40 7.29
CA SER A 136 -5.26 -4.98 6.83
C SER A 136 -5.56 -4.68 5.36
N ILE A 137 -5.36 -3.44 4.89
CA ILE A 137 -5.57 -3.06 3.48
C ILE A 137 -4.64 -3.83 2.54
N PRO A 138 -3.31 -3.86 2.77
CA PRO A 138 -2.39 -4.65 1.93
C PRO A 138 -2.78 -6.14 1.85
N ARG A 139 -3.23 -6.73 2.96
CA ARG A 139 -3.75 -8.11 3.00
C ARG A 139 -5.04 -8.27 2.21
N ALA A 140 -5.97 -7.31 2.30
CA ALA A 140 -7.20 -7.31 1.51
C ALA A 140 -6.94 -7.13 0.02
N LEU A 141 -5.98 -6.29 -0.38
CA LEU A 141 -5.59 -6.15 -1.79
C LEU A 141 -4.93 -7.42 -2.33
N ALA A 142 -4.19 -8.14 -1.48
CA ALA A 142 -3.64 -9.45 -1.84
C ALA A 142 -4.72 -10.54 -1.92
N ASN A 143 -5.78 -10.44 -1.12
CA ASN A 143 -6.85 -11.44 -1.02
C ASN A 143 -8.21 -10.73 -0.88
N PRO A 144 -8.77 -10.18 -1.96
CA PRO A 144 -9.92 -9.26 -1.89
C PRO A 144 -11.26 -9.95 -1.59
N GLY A 145 -11.27 -11.29 -1.59
CA GLY A 145 -12.48 -12.08 -1.45
C GLY A 145 -13.27 -12.18 -2.77
N PRO A 146 -14.34 -12.99 -2.81
CA PRO A 146 -14.99 -13.39 -4.06
C PRO A 146 -15.73 -12.26 -4.79
N ASN A 147 -15.99 -11.13 -4.12
CA ASN A 147 -16.80 -10.04 -4.68
C ASN A 147 -16.02 -9.11 -5.61
N PHE A 148 -14.71 -9.30 -5.79
CA PHE A 148 -13.81 -8.43 -6.57
C PHE A 148 -13.26 -9.19 -7.78
N PRO A 149 -14.09 -9.40 -8.82
CA PRO A 149 -13.77 -10.30 -9.92
C PRO A 149 -12.58 -9.83 -10.77
N VAL A 150 -12.36 -8.52 -10.92
CA VAL A 150 -11.29 -8.01 -11.80
C VAL A 150 -9.93 -8.28 -11.16
N ILE A 151 -9.73 -7.93 -9.88
CA ILE A 151 -8.47 -8.22 -9.18
C ILE A 151 -8.24 -9.72 -9.06
N ASN A 152 -9.28 -10.52 -8.77
CA ASN A 152 -9.15 -11.98 -8.68
C ASN A 152 -8.83 -12.66 -10.02
N ALA A 153 -9.14 -12.02 -11.15
CA ALA A 153 -8.79 -12.53 -12.47
C ALA A 153 -7.33 -12.26 -12.86
N LEU A 154 -6.60 -11.44 -12.09
CA LEU A 154 -5.20 -11.12 -12.35
C LEU A 154 -4.28 -12.28 -11.96
N HIS A 155 -3.22 -12.48 -12.75
CA HIS A 155 -2.17 -13.43 -12.39
C HIS A 155 -1.39 -12.93 -11.17
N GLY A 156 -1.13 -13.83 -10.21
CA GLY A 156 -0.29 -13.52 -9.05
C GLY A 156 1.11 -13.06 -9.46
N GLY A 157 1.62 -12.01 -8.80
CA GLY A 157 2.95 -11.45 -9.09
C GLY A 157 3.03 -10.52 -10.30
N VAL A 158 1.88 -10.19 -10.91
CA VAL A 158 1.81 -9.37 -12.14
C VAL A 158 1.07 -8.05 -11.92
N TYR A 159 0.40 -7.94 -10.77
CA TYR A 159 -0.31 -6.74 -10.33
C TYR A 159 0.42 -6.03 -9.19
N ILE A 160 0.78 -4.77 -9.41
CA ILE A 160 1.37 -3.90 -8.40
C ILE A 160 0.37 -2.79 -8.07
N CYS A 161 -0.23 -2.90 -6.88
CA CYS A 161 -1.02 -1.84 -6.28
C CYS A 161 -0.07 -0.97 -5.45
N THR A 162 0.20 0.26 -5.85
CA THR A 162 0.88 1.20 -4.95
C THR A 162 -0.13 1.70 -3.94
N VAL A 163 0.16 1.54 -2.64
CA VAL A 163 -0.66 2.04 -1.53
C VAL A 163 0.11 3.18 -0.88
N THR A 164 -0.35 4.40 -1.11
CA THR A 164 0.27 5.59 -0.51
C THR A 164 -0.40 5.91 0.82
N HIS A 165 0.42 6.18 1.84
CA HIS A 165 0.01 6.53 3.20
C HIS A 165 0.50 7.94 3.57
N GLU A 166 -0.40 8.85 3.89
CA GLU A 166 -0.04 10.16 4.43
C GLU A 166 -0.33 10.19 5.92
N PHE A 167 0.70 10.43 6.74
CA PHE A 167 0.59 10.57 8.19
C PHE A 167 0.94 12.01 8.57
N GLY A 168 -0.07 12.82 8.92
CA GLY A 168 0.15 14.22 9.31
C GLY A 168 0.88 15.03 8.21
N SER A 169 2.06 15.56 8.51
CA SER A 169 2.89 16.33 7.56
C SER A 169 3.84 15.50 6.70
N GLY A 170 3.86 14.17 6.83
CA GLY A 170 4.75 13.28 6.08
C GLY A 170 3.99 12.37 5.11
N LEU A 171 4.53 12.18 3.90
CA LEU A 171 4.01 11.26 2.90
C LEU A 171 4.94 10.04 2.79
N LEU A 172 4.40 8.86 3.07
CA LEU A 172 5.11 7.57 2.98
C LEU A 172 4.34 6.69 2.01
N SER A 173 5.00 6.15 1.00
CA SER A 173 4.28 5.37 -0.02
C SER A 173 4.82 3.96 -0.09
N SER A 174 3.97 3.03 0.25
CA SER A 174 4.33 1.63 0.09
C SER A 174 3.86 1.11 -1.26
N THR A 175 4.68 0.29 -1.88
CA THR A 175 4.28 -0.47 -3.06
C THR A 175 3.86 -1.86 -2.59
N CYS A 176 2.56 -2.15 -2.65
CA CYS A 176 2.05 -3.47 -2.35
C CYS A 176 2.07 -4.31 -3.63
N MET A 177 3.11 -5.13 -3.79
CA MET A 177 3.07 -6.23 -4.76
C MET A 177 2.05 -7.27 -4.31
N SER A 178 0.93 -7.38 -5.02
CA SER A 178 -0.03 -8.45 -4.75
C SER A 178 0.49 -9.76 -5.34
N PHE A 179 0.60 -10.78 -4.50
CA PHE A 179 0.78 -12.16 -4.92
C PHE A 179 -0.51 -12.90 -4.57
N ALA A 180 -1.19 -13.41 -5.61
CA ALA A 180 -2.09 -14.55 -5.47
C ALA A 180 -1.29 -15.79 -5.01
#